data_AF-A0A9N9EVW4-F1
#
_entry.id   AF-A0A9N9EVW4-F1
#
_cell.length_a   1.000
_cell.length_b   1.000
_cell.length_c   1.000
_cell.angle_alpha   90.00
_cell.angle_beta   90.00
_cell.angle_gamma   90.00
#
_symmetry.space_group_name_H-M   'P 1'
#
loop_
_entity.id
_entity.type
_entity.pdbx_description
1 polymer ?
#
loop_
_entity_poly.entity_id
_entity_poly.type
_entity_poly.pdbx_seq_one_letter_code
_entity_poly.pdbx_strand_id
1 'polypeptide(L)' 'MQDEIDTKALAYAQRHEGRCLDKVNLNTYLWSCKKDYQWEAPYKIMKQNYRWCNIYPNVLERICR' A
#
# COMPACT_ATOMS: atom_id res chain seq x y z
N MET A 1 19.09 -11.28 -10.91
CA MET A 1 18.51 -10.17 -11.69
C MET A 1 17.36 -9.64 -10.86
N GLN A 2 17.54 -8.42 -10.35
CA GLN A 2 16.91 -7.92 -9.14
C GLN A 2 15.89 -6.83 -9.50
N ASP A 3 14.88 -7.12 -10.33
CA ASP A 3 13.90 -6.10 -10.74
C ASP A 3 12.52 -6.70 -11.03
N GLU A 4 12.09 -7.63 -10.17
CA GLU A 4 10.68 -8.02 -10.11
C GLU A 4 10.12 -7.44 -8.82
N ILE A 5 9.55 -6.24 -8.91
CA ILE A 5 8.55 -5.78 -7.94
C ILE A 5 7.50 -6.90 -7.89
N ASP A 6 7.54 -7.66 -6.79
CA ASP A 6 6.83 -8.93 -6.57
C ASP A 6 5.46 -8.91 -7.25
N THR A 7 5.28 -9.65 -8.35
CA THR A 7 4.03 -9.69 -9.14
C THR A 7 2.79 -9.93 -8.27
N LYS A 8 2.98 -10.60 -7.13
CA LYS A 8 1.96 -10.83 -6.10
C LYS A 8 1.51 -9.54 -5.41
N ALA A 9 2.43 -8.63 -5.08
CA ALA A 9 2.13 -7.34 -4.50
C ALA A 9 1.37 -6.45 -5.51
N LEU A 10 1.84 -6.39 -6.76
CA LEU A 10 1.16 -5.66 -7.83
C LEU A 10 -0.27 -6.15 -8.08
N ALA A 11 -0.45 -7.48 -8.22
CA ALA A 11 -1.78 -8.07 -8.42
C ALA A 11 -2.70 -7.83 -7.22
N TYR A 12 -2.16 -7.85 -6.00
CA TYR A 12 -2.91 -7.52 -4.79
C TYR A 12 -3.35 -6.05 -4.80
N ALA A 13 -2.48 -5.14 -5.23
CA ALA A 13 -2.84 -3.73 -5.37
C ALA A 13 -3.95 -3.48 -6.38
N GLN A 14 -3.82 -4.08 -7.56
CA GLN A 14 -4.81 -3.97 -8.63
C GLN A 14 -6.20 -4.48 -8.21
N ARG A 15 -6.26 -5.57 -7.42
CA ARG A 15 -7.52 -6.10 -6.88
C ARG A 15 -8.25 -5.12 -5.96
N HIS A 16 -7.53 -4.21 -5.33
CA HIS A 16 -8.09 -3.21 -4.42
C HIS A 16 -8.09 -1.80 -5.04
N GLU A 17 -8.07 -1.70 -6.37
CA GLU A 17 -8.02 -0.44 -7.11
C GLU A 17 -6.87 0.49 -6.67
N GLY A 18 -5.78 -0.08 -6.17
CA GLY A 18 -4.58 0.64 -5.80
C GLY A 18 -3.39 0.24 -6.68
N ARG A 19 -2.23 0.80 -6.37
CA ARG A 19 -0.96 0.60 -7.08
C ARG A 19 0.14 0.30 -6.07
N CYS A 20 1.02 -0.63 -6.42
CA CYS A 20 2.31 -0.76 -5.75
C CYS A 20 3.27 0.19 -6.47
N LEU A 21 3.79 1.18 -5.75
CA LEU A 21 4.67 2.20 -6.30
C LEU A 21 6.11 1.71 -6.36
N ASP A 22 6.61 1.19 -5.22
CA ASP A 22 8.01 0.80 -5.11
C ASP A 22 8.23 -0.23 -4.00
N LYS A 23 9.41 -0.83 -3.96
CA LYS A 23 9.83 -1.77 -2.91
C LYS A 23 10.87 -1.09 -2.03
N VAL A 24 10.41 -0.48 -0.94
CA VAL A 24 11.27 0.27 -0.01
C VAL A 24 12.22 -0.65 0.77
N ASN A 25 11.78 -1.88 1.12
CA ASN A 25 12.62 -2.86 1.81
C ASN A 25 12.41 -4.28 1.28
N LEU A 26 13.24 -5.23 1.72
CA LEU A 26 13.15 -6.66 1.37
C LEU A 26 11.72 -7.23 1.47
N ASN A 27 10.95 -6.77 2.46
CA ASN A 27 9.57 -7.19 2.70
C ASN A 27 8.54 -6.04 2.70
N THR A 28 8.97 -4.78 2.58
CA THR A 28 8.10 -3.60 2.68
C THR A 28 7.94 -2.97 1.30
N TYR A 29 6.69 -2.68 0.97
CA TYR A 29 6.31 -2.08 -0.30
C TYR A 29 5.63 -0.74 -0.02
N LEU A 30 5.83 0.20 -0.94
CA LEU A 30 5.12 1.46 -0.99
C LEU A 30 3.83 1.24 -1.78
N TRP A 31 2.71 1.40 -1.11
CA TRP A 31 1.37 1.23 -1.68
C TRP A 31 0.74 2.59 -1.92
N SER A 32 -0.12 2.67 -2.92
CA SER A 32 -0.96 3.81 -3.21
C SER A 32 -2.40 3.35 -3.44
N CYS A 33 -3.38 4.05 -2.89
CA CYS A 33 -4.79 3.80 -3.20
C CYS A 33 -5.30 4.75 -4.30
N LYS A 34 -6.52 4.51 -4.78
CA LYS A 34 -7.22 5.37 -5.75
C LYS A 34 -7.34 6.84 -5.34
N LYS A 35 -7.21 7.17 -4.06
CA LYS A 35 -7.24 8.55 -3.54
C LYS A 35 -5.84 9.18 -3.41
N ASP A 36 -4.82 8.60 -4.05
CA ASP A 36 -3.42 9.04 -3.96
C ASP A 36 -2.83 9.03 -2.53
N TYR A 37 -3.46 8.30 -1.60
CA TYR A 37 -2.83 8.03 -0.31
C TYR A 37 -1.75 6.99 -0.48
N GLN A 38 -0.57 7.31 0.01
CA GLN A 38 0.59 6.42 -0.02
C GLN A 38 0.94 5.96 1.39
N TRP A 39 1.27 4.69 1.55
CA TRP A 39 1.77 4.17 2.82
C TRP A 39 2.72 3.01 2.59
N GLU A 40 3.64 2.84 3.53
CA GLU A 40 4.63 1.78 3.51
C GLU A 40 4.15 0.62 4.38
N ALA A 41 3.98 -0.56 3.78
CA ALA A 41 3.57 -1.73 4.54
C ALA A 41 4.14 -3.02 3.95
N PRO A 42 4.40 -4.04 4.78
CA PRO A 42 4.79 -5.34 4.28
C PRO A 42 3.62 -6.07 3.63
N TYR A 43 3.84 -6.69 2.47
CA TYR A 43 2.80 -7.47 1.78
C TYR A 43 2.20 -8.57 2.68
N LYS A 44 3.03 -9.23 3.48
CA LYS A 44 2.59 -10.26 4.44
C LYS A 44 1.59 -9.70 5.46
N ILE A 45 1.86 -8.50 5.97
CA ILE A 45 0.97 -7.81 6.92
C ILE A 45 -0.28 -7.35 6.19
N MET A 46 -0.19 -6.78 4.99
CA MET A 46 -1.37 -6.37 4.22
C MET A 46 -2.30 -7.55 3.91
N LYS A 47 -1.73 -8.72 3.60
CA LYS A 47 -2.50 -9.94 3.36
C LYS A 47 -3.16 -10.50 4.63
N GLN A 48 -2.51 -10.37 5.79
CA GLN A 48 -3.05 -10.87 7.08
C GLN A 48 -4.02 -9.88 7.73
N ASN A 49 -3.67 -8.60 7.70
CA ASN A 49 -4.40 -7.49 8.26
C ASN A 49 -5.09 -6.80 7.09
N TYR A 50 -6.38 -7.12 6.86
CA TYR A 50 -7.26 -6.68 5.77
C TYR A 50 -7.40 -5.14 5.55
N ARG A 51 -6.49 -4.32 6.08
CA ARG A 51 -6.51 -2.86 6.00
C ARG A 51 -5.71 -2.41 4.78
N TRP A 52 -6.32 -2.56 3.60
CA TRP A 52 -5.77 -2.05 2.36
C TRP A 52 -5.72 -0.52 2.37
N CYS A 53 -6.85 0.14 2.56
CA CYS A 53 -6.92 1.59 2.55
C CYS A 53 -7.75 2.02 3.75
N ASN A 54 -7.10 2.49 4.80
CA ASN A 54 -7.79 3.13 5.90
C ASN A 54 -8.12 4.55 5.42
N ILE A 55 -9.25 4.70 4.72
CA ILE A 55 -9.84 5.98 4.32
C ILE A 55 -10.38 6.76 5.55
N TYR A 56 -9.74 6.58 6.71
CA TYR A 56 -10.11 6.93 8.10
C TYR A 56 -11.21 6.06 8.70
N PRO A 57 -11.26 5.93 10.06
CA PRO A 57 -12.55 5.79 10.72
C PRO A 57 -13.05 7.14 11.25
N ASN A 58 -12.22 7.96 11.93
CA ASN A 58 -12.55 9.31 12.44
C ASN A 58 -11.35 9.83 13.26
N VAL A 59 -10.37 10.48 12.64
CA VAL A 59 -9.46 11.38 13.39
C VAL A 59 -9.30 12.64 12.57
N LEU A 60 -10.12 13.63 12.94
CA LEU A 60 -9.80 15.04 12.83
C LEU A 60 -8.43 15.25 13.47
N GLU A 61 -7.40 15.58 12.69
CA GLU A 61 -6.50 16.65 13.08
C GLU A 61 -5.70 17.13 11.87
N ARG A 62 -6.17 18.26 11.35
CA ARG A 62 -5.42 19.44 10.91
C ARG A 62 -4.11 19.16 10.15
N ILE A 63 -4.05 19.82 9.00
CA ILE A 63 -2.86 20.17 8.21
C ILE A 63 -2.57 19.17 7.07
N CYS A 64 -3.24 19.40 5.94
CA CYS A 64 -2.54 20.00 4.81
C CYS A 64 -3.42 21.16 4.34
N ARG A 65 -2.90 22.37 4.55
CA ARG A 65 -3.50 23.65 4.16
C ARG A 65 -3.20 23.91 2.68
#